data_AF-A0A969AZ17-F1
#
_entry.id   AF-A0A969AZ17-F1
#
_cell.length_a   1.000
_cell.length_b   1.000
_cell.length_c   1.000
_cell.angle_alpha   90.00
_cell.angle_beta   90.00
_cell.angle_gamma   90.00
#
_symmetry.space_group_name_H-M   'P 1'
#
loop_
_entity.id
_entity.type
_entity.pdbx_description
1 polymer ?
#
loop_
_entity_poly.entity_id
_entity_poly.type
_entity_poly.pdbx_seq_one_letter_code
_entity_poly.pdbx_strand_id
1 'polypeptide(L)'
;MDDIPKYLQWKDIKLPLYYKISLTVVAILLVLVGIQSYRGTRHALRQLNSSYAPQDSILWFANQDDSVFQLMKKRAYLKARLRQAESDSIGLSIDLLDSTVGLRLKGVELHGSKMIGYSHSRLFDKMDHASLVNMLSGTLEISTDTSNTHKEPIKTVKAPKNEEEAAKMLVEHLPDTIDEFVAIRLLLDENLLVTIEQWPDSVPSSAQAYHDFISADKRQKSVTLWKDLLSLRRPAYQAWIRIYLPPQEAKSIYRALPKKGNVILKI
;
A
#
# COMPACT_ATOMS: atom_id res chain seq x y z
N MET A 1 -36.81 -2.74 45.95
CA MET A 1 -37.27 -3.10 44.59
C MET A 1 -37.29 -1.80 43.83
N ASP A 2 -36.18 -1.54 43.14
CA ASP A 2 -35.78 -0.21 42.69
C ASP A 2 -36.61 0.27 41.51
N ASP A 3 -37.24 1.44 41.69
CA ASP A 3 -37.95 2.19 40.66
C ASP A 3 -36.95 2.72 39.63
N ILE A 4 -36.96 2.12 38.44
CA ILE A 4 -36.19 2.61 37.30
C ILE A 4 -36.75 4.00 36.91
N PRO A 5 -35.92 5.04 36.85
CA PRO A 5 -36.40 6.40 36.67
C PRO A 5 -37.04 6.62 35.27
N LYS A 6 -38.17 7.33 35.28
CA LYS A 6 -39.08 7.56 34.13
C LYS A 6 -38.43 8.09 32.84
N TYR A 7 -37.22 8.66 32.88
CA TYR A 7 -36.51 9.12 31.69
C TYR A 7 -35.90 7.98 30.86
N LEU A 8 -35.88 6.76 31.39
CA LEU A 8 -35.44 5.55 30.69
C LEU A 8 -36.60 4.76 30.05
N GLN A 9 -37.81 5.32 30.02
CA GLN A 9 -38.93 4.75 29.28
C GLN A 9 -38.84 5.19 27.82
N TRP A 10 -38.46 4.26 26.93
CA TRP A 10 -38.45 4.46 25.49
C TRP A 10 -39.87 4.78 25.02
N LYS A 11 -40.18 6.07 24.90
CA LYS A 11 -41.43 6.56 24.32
C LYS A 11 -41.43 6.07 22.87
N ASP A 12 -42.48 5.36 22.44
CA ASP A 12 -42.64 4.92 21.04
C ASP A 12 -42.62 6.13 20.11
N ILE A 13 -41.45 6.47 19.59
CA ILE A 13 -41.28 7.52 18.58
C ILE A 13 -41.94 6.98 17.31
N LYS A 14 -43.19 7.40 17.07
CA LYS A 14 -43.92 7.11 15.84
C LYS A 14 -43.24 7.84 14.66
N LEU A 15 -42.20 7.22 14.11
CA LEU A 15 -41.54 7.70 12.91
C LEU A 15 -42.53 7.70 11.74
N PRO A 16 -42.62 8.80 10.98
CA PRO A 16 -43.51 8.88 9.83
C PRO A 16 -43.13 7.84 8.77
N LEU A 17 -44.12 7.38 8.01
CA LEU A 17 -43.97 6.24 7.07
C LEU A 17 -42.81 6.41 6.08
N TYR A 18 -42.57 7.63 5.58
CA TYR A 18 -41.48 7.92 4.65
C TYR A 18 -40.09 7.65 5.25
N TYR A 19 -39.91 7.86 6.57
CA TYR A 19 -38.65 7.59 7.24
C TYR A 19 -38.39 6.09 7.38
N LYS A 20 -39.46 5.30 7.58
CA LYS A 20 -39.34 3.83 7.61
C LYS A 20 -38.95 3.29 6.24
N ILE A 21 -39.53 3.84 5.17
CA ILE A 21 -39.20 3.46 3.78
C ILE A 21 -37.77 3.86 3.42
N SER A 22 -37.32 5.07 3.77
CA SER A 22 -35.93 5.48 3.50
C SER A 22 -34.93 4.60 4.25
N LEU A 23 -35.22 4.26 5.51
CA LEU A 23 -34.35 3.41 6.33
C LEU A 23 -34.25 1.98 5.78
N THR A 24 -35.34 1.40 5.28
CA THR A 24 -35.29 0.07 4.64
C THR A 24 -34.51 0.08 3.32
N VAL A 25 -34.68 1.10 2.49
CA VAL A 25 -33.89 1.26 1.25
C VAL A 25 -32.40 1.39 1.55
N VAL A 26 -32.02 2.20 2.54
CA VAL A 26 -30.62 2.34 2.98
C VAL A 26 -30.08 1.01 3.50
N ALA A 27 -30.85 0.27 4.30
CA ALA A 27 -30.44 -1.04 4.80
C ALA A 27 -30.21 -2.06 3.66
N ILE A 28 -31.09 -2.12 2.67
CA ILE A 28 -30.93 -2.98 1.49
C ILE A 28 -29.67 -2.60 0.71
N LEU A 29 -29.43 -1.30 0.51
CA LEU A 29 -28.25 -0.82 -0.21
C LEU A 29 -26.97 -1.20 0.54
N LEU A 30 -26.93 -1.06 1.86
CA LEU A 30 -25.79 -1.49 2.69
C LEU A 30 -25.55 -3.00 2.58
N VAL A 31 -26.60 -3.83 2.58
CA VAL A 31 -26.48 -5.28 2.40
C VAL A 31 -25.92 -5.62 1.01
N LEU A 32 -26.42 -4.97 -0.05
CA LEU A 32 -25.92 -5.17 -1.41
C LEU A 32 -24.44 -4.79 -1.55
N VAL A 33 -24.03 -3.66 -0.95
CA VAL A 33 -22.62 -3.24 -0.90
C VAL A 33 -21.79 -4.30 -0.17
N GLY A 34 -22.24 -4.78 0.99
CA GLY A 34 -21.55 -5.82 1.74
C GLY A 34 -21.35 -7.11 0.95
N ILE A 35 -22.39 -7.59 0.26
CA ILE A 35 -22.32 -8.77 -0.61
C ILE A 35 -21.31 -8.55 -1.75
N GLN A 36 -21.35 -7.38 -2.41
CA GLN A 36 -20.46 -7.09 -3.52
C GLN A 36 -19.01 -6.96 -3.09
N SER A 37 -18.72 -6.32 -1.95
CA SER A 37 -17.37 -6.26 -1.38
C SER A 37 -16.86 -7.66 -1.02
N TYR A 38 -17.71 -8.53 -0.47
CA TYR A 38 -17.36 -9.91 -0.17
C TYR A 38 -17.07 -10.74 -1.43
N ARG A 39 -17.87 -10.58 -2.49
CA ARG A 39 -17.64 -11.26 -3.77
C ARG A 39 -16.37 -10.75 -4.47
N GLY A 40 -16.12 -9.44 -4.42
CA GLY A 40 -14.92 -8.81 -4.99
C GLY A 40 -13.64 -9.33 -4.34
N THR A 41 -13.58 -9.38 -3.00
CA THR A 41 -12.43 -9.93 -2.28
C THR A 41 -12.19 -11.40 -2.57
N ARG A 42 -13.25 -12.23 -2.63
CA ARG A 42 -13.12 -13.65 -3.02
C ARG A 42 -12.65 -13.83 -4.46
N HIS A 43 -13.08 -12.96 -5.38
CA HIS A 43 -12.61 -13.01 -6.76
C HIS A 43 -11.13 -12.66 -6.86
N ALA A 44 -10.71 -11.57 -6.22
CA ALA A 44 -9.30 -11.18 -6.17
C ALA A 44 -8.43 -12.29 -5.55
N LEU A 45 -8.89 -12.91 -4.46
CA LEU A 45 -8.21 -14.05 -3.84
C LEU A 45 -8.08 -15.24 -4.81
N ARG A 46 -9.16 -15.59 -5.51
CA ARG A 46 -9.14 -16.67 -6.51
C ARG A 46 -8.20 -16.36 -7.66
N GLN A 47 -8.20 -15.12 -8.14
CA GLN A 47 -7.32 -14.68 -9.21
C GLN A 47 -5.86 -14.80 -8.80
N LEU A 48 -5.48 -14.29 -7.62
CA LEU A 48 -4.12 -14.41 -7.09
C LEU A 48 -3.72 -15.88 -6.88
N ASN A 49 -4.60 -16.69 -6.29
CA ASN A 49 -4.32 -18.12 -6.11
C ASN A 49 -4.14 -18.83 -7.47
N SER A 50 -4.89 -18.45 -8.50
CA SER A 50 -4.72 -19.02 -9.84
C SER A 50 -3.45 -18.53 -10.55
N SER A 51 -3.11 -17.24 -10.44
CA SER A 51 -1.88 -16.68 -11.03
C SER A 51 -0.63 -17.33 -10.42
N TYR A 52 -0.68 -17.65 -9.11
CA TYR A 52 0.43 -18.22 -8.36
C TYR A 52 0.21 -19.69 -7.97
N ALA A 53 -0.64 -20.42 -8.68
CA ALA A 53 -0.89 -21.82 -8.39
C ALA A 53 0.44 -22.61 -8.36
N PRO A 54 0.73 -23.38 -7.29
CA PRO A 54 1.99 -24.09 -7.17
C PRO A 54 2.09 -25.13 -8.29
N GLN A 55 3.13 -25.00 -9.11
CA GLN A 55 3.48 -26.03 -10.11
C GLN A 55 4.32 -27.15 -9.49
N ASP A 56 5.06 -26.83 -8.42
CA ASP A 56 5.86 -27.77 -7.67
C ASP A 56 5.01 -28.44 -6.59
N SER A 57 4.92 -29.77 -6.65
CA SER A 57 4.26 -30.57 -5.63
C SER A 57 4.81 -30.29 -4.22
N ILE A 58 6.09 -29.96 -4.05
CA ILE A 58 6.65 -29.74 -2.72
C ILE A 58 5.96 -28.57 -1.99
N LEU A 59 5.36 -27.62 -2.71
CA LEU A 59 4.67 -26.49 -2.10
C LEU A 59 3.34 -26.88 -1.43
N TRP A 60 2.71 -28.02 -1.76
CA TRP A 60 1.48 -28.44 -1.09
C TRP A 60 1.68 -28.71 0.40
N PHE A 61 2.90 -29.11 0.80
CA PHE A 61 3.23 -29.36 2.21
C PHE A 61 3.14 -28.07 3.06
N ALA A 62 3.26 -26.89 2.44
CA ALA A 62 3.06 -25.61 3.12
C ALA A 62 1.64 -25.44 3.68
N ASN A 63 0.65 -26.12 3.09
CA ASN A 63 -0.74 -26.05 3.53
C ASN A 63 -1.04 -26.98 4.71
N GLN A 64 -0.12 -27.89 5.08
CA GLN A 64 -0.35 -28.91 6.09
C GLN A 64 0.33 -28.62 7.43
N ASP A 65 1.50 -27.97 7.41
CA ASP A 65 2.29 -27.68 8.61
C ASP A 65 2.82 -26.25 8.58
N ASP A 66 2.49 -25.47 9.62
CA ASP A 66 2.91 -24.08 9.77
C ASP A 66 4.44 -23.94 9.90
N SER A 67 5.12 -24.92 10.51
CA SER A 67 6.59 -24.88 10.64
C SER A 67 7.28 -25.00 9.29
N VAL A 68 6.77 -25.90 8.44
CA VAL A 68 7.20 -26.09 7.06
C VAL A 68 6.89 -24.84 6.24
N PHE A 69 5.73 -24.25 6.42
CA PHE A 69 5.36 -22.99 5.76
C PHE A 69 6.35 -21.85 6.07
N GLN A 70 6.75 -21.65 7.33
CA GLN A 70 7.75 -20.63 7.68
C GLN A 70 9.11 -20.89 7.00
N LEU A 71 9.56 -22.14 6.97
CA LEU A 71 10.80 -22.52 6.27
C LEU A 71 10.69 -22.28 4.76
N MET A 72 9.53 -22.57 4.17
CA MET A 72 9.27 -22.33 2.76
C MET A 72 9.21 -20.84 2.41
N LYS A 73 8.62 -19.99 3.26
CA LYS A 73 8.69 -18.53 3.10
C LYS A 73 10.12 -18.02 3.12
N LYS A 74 10.94 -18.51 4.06
CA LYS A 74 12.37 -18.15 4.14
C LYS A 74 13.12 -18.59 2.88
N ARG A 75 12.89 -19.82 2.39
CA ARG A 75 13.46 -20.31 1.13
C ARG A 75 13.02 -19.47 -0.06
N ALA A 76 11.73 -19.14 -0.14
CA ALA A 76 11.16 -18.33 -1.21
C ALA A 76 11.82 -16.94 -1.26
N TYR A 77 11.94 -16.27 -0.11
CA TYR A 77 12.63 -14.99 -0.02
C TYR A 77 14.08 -15.05 -0.48
N LEU A 78 14.83 -16.08 -0.07
CA LEU A 78 16.21 -16.27 -0.53
C LEU A 78 16.28 -16.50 -2.05
N LYS A 79 15.35 -17.28 -2.60
CA LYS A 79 15.24 -17.50 -4.05
C LYS A 79 14.91 -16.22 -4.80
N ALA A 80 13.98 -15.41 -4.30
CA ALA A 80 13.66 -14.11 -4.88
C ALA A 80 14.86 -13.15 -4.82
N ARG A 81 15.60 -13.16 -3.71
CA ARG A 81 16.83 -12.37 -3.56
C ARG A 81 17.92 -12.79 -4.54
N LEU A 82 18.10 -14.09 -4.78
CA LEU A 82 19.02 -14.59 -5.80
C LEU A 82 18.61 -14.12 -7.20
N ARG A 83 17.33 -14.25 -7.57
CA ARG A 83 16.80 -13.76 -8.85
C ARG A 83 16.96 -12.24 -9.01
N GLN A 84 16.72 -11.47 -7.95
CA GLN A 84 16.93 -10.04 -7.97
C GLN A 84 18.42 -9.70 -8.16
N ALA A 85 19.33 -10.49 -7.58
CA ALA A 85 20.77 -10.30 -7.72
C ALA A 85 21.29 -10.62 -9.14
N GLU A 86 20.58 -11.45 -9.91
CA GLU A 86 20.88 -11.68 -11.33
C GLU A 86 20.56 -10.44 -12.19
N SER A 87 19.74 -9.52 -11.70
CA SER A 87 19.42 -8.28 -12.39
C SER A 87 20.52 -7.22 -12.21
N ASP A 88 20.86 -6.53 -13.29
CA ASP A 88 21.78 -5.39 -13.30
C ASP A 88 21.14 -4.06 -12.85
N SER A 89 19.88 -4.10 -12.40
CA SER A 89 19.12 -2.92 -11.96
C SER A 89 19.03 -2.84 -10.44
N ILE A 90 18.85 -1.62 -9.91
CA ILE A 90 18.54 -1.42 -8.49
C ILE A 90 17.15 -1.98 -8.20
N GLY A 91 17.10 -2.93 -7.28
CA GLY A 91 15.86 -3.51 -6.77
C GLY A 91 15.48 -2.99 -5.40
N LEU A 92 14.18 -2.96 -5.12
CA LEU A 92 13.64 -2.70 -3.79
C LEU A 92 13.49 -4.02 -3.04
N SER A 93 13.76 -4.00 -1.75
CA SER A 93 13.53 -5.13 -0.88
C SER A 93 12.78 -4.68 0.35
N ILE A 94 11.69 -5.37 0.65
CA ILE A 94 10.80 -5.03 1.76
C ILE A 94 10.70 -6.27 2.64
N ASP A 95 11.13 -6.13 3.88
CA ASP A 95 11.05 -7.17 4.89
C ASP A 95 10.11 -6.72 6.00
N LEU A 96 8.86 -7.17 5.94
CA LEU A 96 7.85 -6.82 6.94
C LEU A 96 8.15 -7.48 8.29
N LEU A 97 8.76 -8.68 8.30
CA LEU A 97 9.12 -9.38 9.53
C LEU A 97 10.21 -8.65 10.31
N ASP A 98 11.27 -8.23 9.62
CA ASP A 98 12.38 -7.50 10.25
C ASP A 98 12.14 -5.98 10.29
N SER A 99 10.99 -5.52 9.76
CA SER A 99 10.64 -4.10 9.63
C SER A 99 11.74 -3.29 8.94
N THR A 100 12.31 -3.82 7.85
CA THR A 100 13.33 -3.12 7.05
C THR A 100 12.93 -2.98 5.58
N VAL A 101 13.38 -1.89 4.97
CA VAL A 101 13.26 -1.63 3.54
C VAL A 101 14.63 -1.21 3.03
N GLY A 102 15.08 -1.78 1.92
CA GLY A 102 16.38 -1.44 1.38
C GLY A 102 16.46 -1.54 -0.13
N LEU A 103 17.42 -0.80 -0.68
CA LEU A 103 17.81 -0.85 -2.08
C LEU A 103 18.96 -1.82 -2.26
N ARG A 104 18.87 -2.69 -3.26
CA ARG A 104 19.87 -3.71 -3.54
C ARG A 104 20.26 -3.69 -5.02
N LEU A 105 21.53 -3.94 -5.28
CA LEU A 105 22.08 -4.10 -6.63
C LEU A 105 23.01 -5.30 -6.65
N LYS A 106 22.77 -6.26 -7.55
CA LYS A 106 23.55 -7.51 -7.63
C LYS A 106 23.71 -8.24 -6.29
N GLY A 107 22.65 -8.21 -5.47
CA GLY A 107 22.63 -8.85 -4.14
C GLY A 107 23.30 -8.05 -3.01
N VAL A 108 24.00 -6.95 -3.33
CA VAL A 108 24.61 -6.02 -2.38
C VAL A 108 23.58 -4.99 -1.94
N GLU A 109 23.52 -4.72 -0.64
CA GLU A 109 22.66 -3.69 -0.07
C GLU A 109 23.34 -2.32 -0.17
N LEU A 110 22.73 -1.40 -0.89
CA LEU A 110 23.26 -0.04 -1.11
C LEU A 110 22.76 0.93 -0.04
N HIS A 111 21.50 0.76 0.35
CA HIS A 111 20.82 1.61 1.31
C HIS A 111 19.78 0.79 2.05
N GLY A 112 19.70 0.96 3.37
CA GLY A 112 18.76 0.25 4.22
C GLY A 112 18.13 1.21 5.22
N SER A 113 16.82 1.06 5.43
CA SER A 113 16.03 1.90 6.31
C SER A 113 15.12 1.06 7.18
N LYS A 114 14.94 1.48 8.43
CA LYS A 114 14.01 0.82 9.36
C LYS A 114 12.62 1.41 9.21
N MET A 115 11.63 0.54 9.05
CA MET A 115 10.22 0.93 9.04
C MET A 115 9.78 1.39 10.43
N ILE A 116 9.01 2.48 10.45
CA ILE A 116 8.34 2.97 11.66
C ILE A 116 7.15 2.06 11.97
N GLY A 117 6.48 1.58 10.92
CA GLY A 117 5.41 0.60 11.00
C GLY A 117 5.00 0.15 9.61
N TYR A 118 4.09 -0.83 9.55
CA TYR A 118 3.53 -1.31 8.30
C TYR A 118 2.11 -1.85 8.51
N SER A 119 1.38 -2.00 7.43
CA SER A 119 0.07 -2.64 7.38
C SER A 119 -0.09 -3.32 6.03
N HIS A 120 -0.77 -4.45 5.98
CA HIS A 120 -1.00 -5.19 4.75
C HIS A 120 -2.46 -5.60 4.62
N SER A 121 -2.85 -5.93 3.40
CA SER A 121 -4.18 -6.44 3.10
C SER A 121 -4.38 -7.82 3.74
N ARG A 122 -5.56 -8.03 4.33
CA ARG A 122 -6.03 -9.35 4.80
C ARG A 122 -6.10 -10.41 3.70
N LEU A 123 -5.89 -10.05 2.43
CA LEU A 123 -5.76 -11.02 1.35
C LEU A 123 -4.53 -11.92 1.55
N PHE A 124 -3.41 -11.39 2.04
CA PHE A 124 -2.21 -12.19 2.28
C PHE A 124 -2.47 -13.26 3.34
N ASP A 125 -3.22 -12.92 4.39
CA ASP A 125 -3.59 -13.84 5.47
C ASP A 125 -4.57 -14.94 5.02
N LYS A 126 -5.29 -14.72 3.91
CA LYS A 126 -6.30 -15.65 3.38
C LYS A 126 -5.83 -16.41 2.13
N MET A 127 -4.65 -16.08 1.61
CA MET A 127 -4.07 -16.72 0.45
C MET A 127 -3.68 -18.15 0.80
N ASP A 128 -3.79 -19.06 -0.18
CA ASP A 128 -3.29 -20.42 0.03
C ASP A 128 -1.79 -20.37 0.32
N HIS A 129 -1.29 -21.09 1.33
CA HIS A 129 0.11 -20.97 1.73
C HIS A 129 1.05 -21.32 0.57
N ALA A 130 0.71 -22.36 -0.21
CA ALA A 130 1.49 -22.76 -1.38
C ALA A 130 1.54 -21.65 -2.45
N SER A 131 0.40 -21.02 -2.76
CA SER A 131 0.34 -19.89 -3.70
C SER A 131 1.11 -18.66 -3.18
N LEU A 132 1.01 -18.37 -1.89
CA LEU A 132 1.74 -17.26 -1.26
C LEU A 132 3.25 -17.49 -1.32
N VAL A 133 3.73 -18.68 -0.97
CA VAL A 133 5.16 -19.04 -1.09
C VAL A 133 5.62 -18.92 -2.54
N ASN A 134 4.82 -19.37 -3.50
CA ASN A 134 5.16 -19.28 -4.92
C ASN A 134 5.31 -17.81 -5.37
N MET A 135 4.36 -16.95 -4.99
CA MET A 135 4.41 -15.50 -5.23
C MET A 135 5.66 -14.86 -4.62
N LEU A 136 5.94 -15.14 -3.34
CA LEU A 136 7.11 -14.60 -2.62
C LEU A 136 8.45 -15.14 -3.14
N SER A 137 8.44 -16.19 -3.97
CA SER A 137 9.64 -16.76 -4.58
C SER A 137 10.10 -16.01 -5.83
N GLY A 138 9.22 -15.18 -6.40
CA GLY A 138 9.47 -14.34 -7.56
C GLY A 138 9.94 -12.94 -7.18
N THR A 139 10.45 -12.23 -8.18
CA THR A 139 10.60 -10.78 -8.16
C THR A 139 9.36 -10.17 -8.79
N LEU A 140 8.87 -9.06 -8.24
CA LEU A 140 7.72 -8.32 -8.77
C LEU A 140 8.22 -7.06 -9.49
N GLU A 141 7.86 -6.86 -10.75
CA GLU A 141 8.25 -5.64 -11.48
C GLU A 141 7.32 -4.48 -11.10
N ILE A 142 7.88 -3.27 -11.07
CA ILE A 142 7.09 -2.04 -10.95
C ILE A 142 6.48 -1.72 -12.31
N SER A 143 5.16 -1.85 -12.39
CA SER A 143 4.37 -1.50 -13.57
C SER A 143 4.18 0.02 -13.68
N THR A 144 3.75 0.67 -12.59
CA THR A 144 3.56 2.13 -12.55
C THR A 144 3.91 2.71 -11.19
N ASP A 145 4.44 3.93 -11.18
CA ASP A 145 4.69 4.71 -9.97
C ASP A 145 3.87 6.01 -9.96
N THR A 146 3.37 6.40 -8.80
CA THR A 146 2.64 7.65 -8.58
C THR A 146 3.06 8.25 -7.26
N SER A 147 3.47 9.51 -7.26
CA SER A 147 4.01 10.18 -6.07
C SER A 147 3.62 11.64 -6.02
N ASN A 148 3.58 12.20 -4.82
CA ASN A 148 3.50 13.65 -4.62
C ASN A 148 4.86 14.36 -4.73
N THR A 149 5.97 13.62 -4.59
CA THR A 149 7.33 14.14 -4.73
C THR A 149 7.87 13.83 -6.13
N HIS A 150 8.71 14.70 -6.68
CA HIS A 150 9.39 14.43 -7.95
C HIS A 150 10.51 13.40 -7.79
N LYS A 151 10.53 12.42 -8.70
CA LYS A 151 11.56 11.38 -8.77
C LYS A 151 12.92 11.94 -9.18
N GLU A 152 12.91 12.88 -10.12
CA GLU A 152 14.09 13.61 -10.58
C GLU A 152 13.78 15.10 -10.44
N PRO A 153 14.26 15.79 -9.38
CA PRO A 153 13.99 17.21 -9.20
C PRO A 153 14.78 18.01 -10.23
N ILE A 154 14.07 18.67 -11.16
CA ILE A 154 14.69 19.54 -12.16
C ILE A 154 14.94 20.91 -11.50
N LYS A 155 16.21 21.29 -11.39
CA LYS A 155 16.60 22.64 -10.94
C LYS A 155 16.96 23.48 -12.16
N THR A 156 16.13 24.47 -12.48
CA THR A 156 16.44 25.47 -13.51
C THR A 156 17.27 26.60 -12.90
N VAL A 157 18.59 26.47 -12.97
CA VAL A 157 19.50 27.53 -12.52
C VAL A 157 19.57 28.61 -13.61
N LYS A 158 19.14 29.83 -13.30
CA LYS A 158 19.47 31.00 -14.13
C LYS A 158 20.86 31.47 -13.75
N ALA A 159 21.71 31.76 -14.74
CA ALA A 159 23.03 32.30 -14.45
C ALA A 159 22.89 33.67 -13.75
N PRO A 160 23.58 33.90 -12.62
CA PRO A 160 23.55 35.19 -11.95
C PRO A 160 24.20 36.24 -12.86
N LYS A 161 23.61 37.43 -12.92
CA LYS A 161 24.17 38.53 -13.72
C LYS A 161 25.21 39.33 -12.93
N ASN A 162 25.15 39.31 -11.60
CA ASN A 162 26.01 40.06 -10.69
C ASN A 162 26.44 39.24 -9.46
N GLU A 163 27.55 39.62 -8.81
CA GLU A 163 28.11 38.95 -7.62
C GLU A 163 27.14 38.98 -6.41
N GLU A 164 26.34 40.04 -6.26
CA GLU A 164 25.31 40.14 -5.21
C GLU A 164 24.10 39.21 -5.47
N GLU A 165 23.79 38.92 -6.73
CA GLU A 165 22.77 37.92 -7.10
C GLU A 165 23.30 36.50 -6.91
N ALA A 166 24.61 36.27 -7.11
CA ALA A 166 25.25 34.99 -6.85
C ALA A 166 25.20 34.62 -5.34
N ALA A 167 25.42 35.60 -4.45
CA ALA A 167 25.28 35.41 -3.01
C ALA A 167 23.83 35.08 -2.61
N LYS A 168 22.83 35.68 -3.26
CA LYS A 168 21.41 35.38 -3.02
C LYS A 168 20.99 34.00 -3.54
N MET A 169 21.48 33.58 -4.72
CA MET A 169 21.24 32.23 -5.24
C MET A 169 21.79 31.15 -4.30
N LEU A 170 22.96 31.35 -3.71
CA LEU A 170 23.53 30.42 -2.72
C LEU A 170 22.65 30.22 -1.48
N VAL A 171 21.91 31.25 -1.06
CA VAL A 171 20.98 31.19 0.09
C VAL A 171 19.63 30.57 -0.32
N GLU A 172 19.15 30.83 -1.53
CA GLU A 172 17.92 30.21 -2.07
C GLU A 172 18.12 28.71 -2.40
N HIS A 173 19.37 28.26 -2.54
CA HIS A 173 19.78 26.87 -2.72
C HIS A 173 19.95 26.08 -1.42
N LEU A 174 19.32 26.49 -0.31
CA LEU A 174 19.19 25.63 0.85
C LEU A 174 18.64 24.25 0.40
N PRO A 175 19.17 23.13 0.93
CA PRO A 175 18.66 21.80 0.60
C PRO A 175 17.15 21.77 0.84
N ASP A 176 16.40 20.99 0.05
CA ASP A 176 14.95 20.76 0.15
C ASP A 176 14.53 20.39 1.59
N THR A 177 14.47 21.39 2.48
CA THR A 177 14.14 21.28 3.91
C THR A 177 12.72 21.79 4.14
N ILE A 178 11.96 21.99 3.07
CA ILE A 178 10.51 22.12 3.19
C ILE A 178 10.03 20.71 3.53
N ASP A 179 9.50 20.56 4.75
CA ASP A 179 8.87 19.34 5.28
C ASP A 179 7.57 19.03 4.53
N GLU A 180 7.69 18.74 3.25
CA GLU A 180 6.59 18.30 2.42
C GLU A 180 6.25 16.85 2.76
N PHE A 181 4.95 16.59 2.91
CA PHE A 181 4.42 15.24 3.07
C PHE A 181 4.94 14.35 1.93
N VAL A 182 5.46 13.15 2.23
CA VAL A 182 5.91 12.20 1.20
C VAL A 182 4.97 11.01 1.14
N ALA A 183 4.38 10.78 -0.04
CA ALA A 183 3.63 9.57 -0.34
C ALA A 183 3.93 9.09 -1.76
N ILE A 184 4.30 7.81 -1.84
CA ILE A 184 4.66 7.10 -3.06
C ILE A 184 3.79 5.85 -3.15
N ARG A 185 3.29 5.58 -4.36
CA ARG A 185 2.54 4.37 -4.70
C ARG A 185 3.26 3.67 -5.83
N LEU A 186 3.59 2.42 -5.61
CA LEU A 186 4.20 1.53 -6.59
C LEU A 186 3.17 0.46 -6.90
N LEU A 187 2.65 0.47 -8.13
CA LEU A 187 1.86 -0.62 -8.65
C LEU A 187 2.82 -1.68 -9.19
N LEU A 188 2.80 -2.84 -8.56
CA LEU A 188 3.55 -4.01 -8.98
C LEU A 188 2.70 -4.89 -9.88
N ASP A 189 3.36 -5.88 -10.49
CA ASP A 189 2.71 -6.93 -11.25
C ASP A 189 1.57 -7.63 -10.47
N GLU A 190 0.63 -8.22 -11.22
CA GLU A 190 -0.56 -8.89 -10.67
C GLU A 190 -1.40 -7.97 -9.76
N ASN A 191 -1.35 -6.66 -10.01
CA ASN A 191 -2.15 -5.66 -9.32
C ASN A 191 -1.84 -5.62 -7.81
N LEU A 192 -0.57 -5.72 -7.40
CA LEU A 192 -0.17 -5.50 -6.01
C LEU A 192 0.25 -4.04 -5.78
N LEU A 193 -0.38 -3.34 -4.84
CA LEU A 193 -0.03 -1.96 -4.50
C LEU A 193 0.92 -1.90 -3.30
N VAL A 194 2.10 -1.31 -3.47
CA VAL A 194 2.96 -0.93 -2.35
C VAL A 194 2.90 0.57 -2.16
N THR A 195 2.48 1.01 -0.98
CA THR A 195 2.42 2.43 -0.64
C THR A 195 3.44 2.75 0.43
N ILE A 196 4.33 3.69 0.13
CA ILE A 196 5.33 4.23 1.06
C ILE A 196 4.83 5.60 1.49
N GLU A 197 4.51 5.75 2.77
CA GLU A 197 4.01 7.01 3.34
C GLU A 197 4.93 7.46 4.48
N GLN A 198 5.01 8.76 4.74
CA GLN A 198 5.59 9.22 6.01
C GLN A 198 4.66 8.93 7.19
N TRP A 199 5.22 8.80 8.38
CA TRP A 199 4.43 8.64 9.59
C TRP A 199 3.56 9.89 9.85
N PRO A 200 2.26 9.77 10.20
CA PRO A 200 1.36 10.92 10.33
C PRO A 200 1.80 11.97 11.37
N ASP A 201 2.49 11.56 12.43
CA ASP A 201 2.83 12.45 13.56
C ASP A 201 4.16 13.21 13.39
N SER A 202 4.85 13.07 12.25
CA SER A 202 6.20 13.63 12.11
C SER A 202 6.26 15.14 11.81
N VAL A 203 5.18 15.76 11.27
CA VAL A 203 5.20 17.20 10.90
C VAL A 203 3.80 17.84 11.01
N PRO A 204 3.61 18.96 11.74
CA PRO A 204 2.32 19.65 11.88
C PRO A 204 1.74 20.22 10.57
N SER A 205 2.59 20.73 9.67
CA SER A 205 2.17 21.24 8.35
C SER A 205 1.78 20.12 7.37
N SER A 206 2.13 18.87 7.67
CA SER A 206 1.85 17.71 6.82
C SER A 206 0.48 17.07 7.06
N ALA A 207 -0.19 17.39 8.16
CA ALA A 207 -1.47 16.79 8.51
C ALA A 207 -2.55 17.11 7.47
N GLN A 208 -2.60 18.35 6.98
CA GLN A 208 -3.57 18.76 5.96
C GLN A 208 -3.26 18.13 4.60
N ALA A 209 -1.99 18.14 4.17
CA ALA A 209 -1.55 17.45 2.95
C ALA A 209 -1.81 15.94 3.00
N TYR A 210 -1.62 15.32 4.16
CA TYR A 210 -1.99 13.91 4.42
C TYR A 210 -3.49 13.69 4.31
N HIS A 211 -4.31 14.54 4.95
CA HIS A 211 -5.76 14.45 4.88
C HIS A 211 -6.28 14.68 3.46
N ASP A 212 -5.70 15.61 2.71
CA ASP A 212 -6.05 15.87 1.31
C ASP A 212 -5.68 14.68 0.43
N PHE A 213 -4.49 14.11 0.60
CA PHE A 213 -4.06 12.91 -0.14
C PHE A 213 -4.96 11.69 0.15
N ILE A 214 -5.24 11.43 1.43
CA ILE A 214 -6.09 10.31 1.86
C ILE A 214 -7.55 10.54 1.44
N SER A 215 -8.05 11.78 1.52
CA SER A 215 -9.43 12.08 1.13
C SER A 215 -9.63 12.04 -0.37
N ALA A 216 -8.65 12.49 -1.16
CA ALA A 216 -8.66 12.34 -2.62
C ALA A 216 -8.71 10.86 -3.02
N ASP A 217 -7.89 10.02 -2.38
CA ASP A 217 -7.90 8.57 -2.61
C ASP A 217 -9.24 7.92 -2.24
N LYS A 218 -9.76 8.25 -1.05
CA LYS A 218 -11.07 7.77 -0.59
C LYS A 218 -12.19 8.22 -1.50
N ARG A 219 -12.15 9.45 -2.02
CA ARG A 219 -13.14 9.97 -2.98
C ARG A 219 -13.05 9.22 -4.29
N GLN A 220 -11.86 9.04 -4.85
CA GLN A 220 -11.70 8.30 -6.11
C GLN A 220 -12.20 6.86 -5.96
N LYS A 221 -11.81 6.17 -4.88
CA LYS A 221 -12.30 4.82 -4.55
C LYS A 221 -13.80 4.79 -4.33
N SER A 222 -14.37 5.78 -3.66
CA SER A 222 -15.82 5.86 -3.46
C SER A 222 -16.54 6.06 -4.78
N VAL A 223 -16.05 6.95 -5.65
CA VAL A 223 -16.64 7.20 -6.97
C VAL A 223 -16.56 5.95 -7.85
N THR A 224 -15.43 5.24 -7.87
CA THR A 224 -15.33 3.97 -8.61
C THR A 224 -16.24 2.91 -8.03
N LEU A 225 -16.30 2.76 -6.70
CA LEU A 225 -17.24 1.86 -6.03
C LEU A 225 -18.69 2.19 -6.39
N TRP A 226 -19.09 3.47 -6.35
CA TRP A 226 -20.44 3.89 -6.73
C TRP A 226 -20.74 3.60 -8.20
N LYS A 227 -19.78 3.85 -9.10
CA LYS A 227 -19.92 3.50 -10.53
C LYS A 227 -20.05 1.99 -10.73
N ASP A 228 -19.26 1.19 -10.01
CA ASP A 228 -19.31 -0.28 -10.07
C ASP A 228 -20.63 -0.81 -9.51
N LEU A 229 -21.10 -0.24 -8.40
CA LEU A 229 -22.40 -0.59 -7.80
C LEU A 229 -23.57 -0.25 -8.75
N LEU A 230 -23.58 0.95 -9.33
CA LEU A 230 -24.62 1.38 -10.29
C LEU A 230 -24.59 0.56 -11.58
N SER A 231 -23.40 0.17 -12.04
CA SER A 231 -23.23 -0.66 -13.23
C SER A 231 -23.33 -2.16 -12.95
N LEU A 232 -23.65 -2.56 -11.71
CA LEU A 232 -23.69 -3.96 -11.25
C LEU A 232 -22.38 -4.73 -11.54
N ARG A 233 -21.27 -4.00 -11.73
CA ARG A 233 -19.94 -4.57 -11.91
C ARG A 233 -19.35 -4.91 -10.56
N ARG A 234 -18.49 -5.92 -10.55
CA ARG A 234 -17.83 -6.36 -9.33
C ARG A 234 -16.72 -5.37 -9.00
N PRO A 235 -16.63 -4.88 -7.75
CA PRO A 235 -15.54 -3.99 -7.38
C PRO A 235 -14.21 -4.75 -7.47
N ALA A 236 -13.26 -4.18 -8.20
CA ALA A 236 -11.90 -4.72 -8.28
C ALA A 236 -11.20 -4.52 -6.94
N TYR A 237 -10.94 -5.61 -6.22
CA TYR A 237 -10.16 -5.55 -4.98
C TYR A 237 -8.68 -5.77 -5.31
N GLN A 238 -7.84 -4.91 -4.74
CA GLN A 238 -6.41 -4.91 -4.96
C GLN A 238 -5.68 -5.34 -3.68
N ALA A 239 -4.71 -6.26 -3.78
CA ALA A 239 -3.80 -6.52 -2.67
C ALA A 239 -2.92 -5.29 -2.43
N TRP A 240 -2.65 -4.96 -1.17
CA TRP A 240 -1.89 -3.78 -0.84
C TRP A 240 -1.01 -3.99 0.39
N ILE A 241 0.15 -3.33 0.39
CA ILE A 241 1.09 -3.24 1.50
C ILE A 241 1.36 -1.75 1.69
N ARG A 242 1.20 -1.26 2.91
CA ARG A 242 1.53 0.11 3.31
C ARG A 242 2.67 0.07 4.30
N ILE A 243 3.70 0.84 4.02
CA ILE A 243 4.89 0.96 4.87
C ILE A 243 5.11 2.41 5.25
N TYR A 244 5.57 2.63 6.47
CA TYR A 244 5.84 3.95 7.01
C TYR A 244 7.33 4.16 7.19
N LEU A 245 7.88 5.19 6.54
CA LEU A 245 9.30 5.53 6.55
C LEU A 245 9.53 7.00 6.95
N PRO A 246 10.72 7.33 7.47
CA PRO A 246 11.11 8.73 7.62
C PRO A 246 11.10 9.46 6.26
N PRO A 247 10.80 10.78 6.21
CA PRO A 247 10.64 11.51 4.95
C PRO A 247 11.89 11.46 4.06
N GLN A 248 13.08 11.66 4.64
CA GLN A 248 14.35 11.66 3.89
C GLN A 248 14.64 10.27 3.29
N GLU A 249 14.35 9.22 4.07
CA GLU A 249 14.51 7.83 3.67
C GLU A 249 13.57 7.45 2.52
N ALA A 250 12.29 7.82 2.64
CA ALA A 250 11.29 7.61 1.60
C ALA A 250 11.67 8.33 0.29
N LYS A 251 12.12 9.59 0.38
CA LYS A 251 12.61 10.36 -0.78
C LYS A 251 13.84 9.69 -1.41
N SER A 252 14.83 9.30 -0.60
CA SER A 252 16.06 8.65 -1.07
C SER A 252 15.75 7.35 -1.82
N ILE A 253 14.94 6.48 -1.20
CA ILE A 253 14.54 5.21 -1.79
C ILE A 253 13.81 5.42 -3.11
N TYR A 254 12.85 6.34 -3.16
CA TYR A 254 12.06 6.57 -4.36
C TYR A 254 12.89 7.15 -5.52
N ARG A 255 13.78 8.10 -5.24
CA ARG A 255 14.63 8.73 -6.25
C ARG A 255 15.65 7.76 -6.84
N ALA A 256 16.16 6.83 -6.03
CA ALA A 256 17.13 5.83 -6.49
C ALA A 256 16.49 4.61 -7.18
N LEU A 257 15.18 4.39 -7.01
CA LEU A 257 14.48 3.26 -7.60
C LEU A 257 14.20 3.49 -9.10
N PRO A 258 14.60 2.60 -10.02
CA PRO A 258 14.27 2.74 -11.44
C PRO A 258 12.76 2.64 -11.69
N LYS A 259 12.30 3.15 -12.84
CA LYS A 259 10.85 3.10 -13.22
C LYS A 259 10.32 1.67 -13.32
N LYS A 260 11.15 0.74 -13.80
CA LYS A 260 10.87 -0.69 -13.93
C LYS A 260 11.78 -1.50 -12.98
N GLY A 261 11.76 -1.13 -11.71
CA GLY A 261 12.55 -1.82 -10.69
C GLY A 261 11.91 -3.13 -10.25
N ASN A 262 12.76 -4.06 -9.80
CA ASN A 262 12.30 -5.32 -9.21
C ASN A 262 12.10 -5.17 -7.71
N VAL A 263 10.99 -5.66 -7.19
CA VAL A 263 10.65 -5.66 -5.76
C VAL A 263 10.62 -7.09 -5.23
N ILE A 264 11.27 -7.29 -4.08
CA ILE A 264 11.17 -8.55 -3.32
C ILE A 264 10.48 -8.30 -1.98
N LEU A 265 9.67 -9.25 -1.55
CA LEU A 265 8.85 -9.16 -0.34
C LEU A 265 9.15 -10.32 0.61
N LYS A 266 9.23 -10.01 1.91
CA LYS A 266 9.19 -10.99 3.00
C LYS A 266 8.07 -10.62 3.96
N ILE A 267 7.14 -11.56 4.17
CA ILE A 267 5.91 -11.44 4.97
C ILE A 267 5.86 -12.60 5.96
#